data_AF-A0A6V7JTW1-F1
#
_entry.id   AF-A0A6V7JTW1-F1
#
_cell.length_a   1.000
_cell.length_b   1.000
_cell.length_c   1.000
_cell.angle_alpha   90.00
_cell.angle_beta   90.00
_cell.angle_gamma   90.00
#
_symmetry.space_group_name_H-M   'P 1'
#
loop_
_entity.id
_entity.type
_entity.pdbx_description
1 polymer ?
#
loop_
_entity_poly.entity_id
_entity_poly.type
_entity_poly.pdbx_seq_one_letter_code
_entity_poly.pdbx_strand_id
1 'polypeptide(L)' 'GSGAKLIVSNLPLNIKFEDIELLFSAYGQILNVEKVTSRDASNHSFILSYETADLAQ' A
#
# COMPACT_ATOMS: atom_id res chain seq x y z
N GLY A 1 -11.88 -3.12 -15.81
CA GLY A 1 -11.97 -3.08 -14.34
C GLY A 1 -10.79 -2.28 -13.85
N SER A 2 -11.00 -1.01 -13.54
CA SER A 2 -9.96 -0.05 -13.19
C SER A 2 -9.76 -0.07 -11.68
N GLY A 3 -9.10 -1.10 -11.15
CA GLY A 3 -8.75 -1.13 -9.72
C GLY A 3 -7.67 -0.08 -9.44
N ALA A 4 -7.83 0.71 -8.36
CA ALA A 4 -6.79 1.64 -7.96
C ALA A 4 -5.65 0.89 -7.28
N LYS A 5 -4.44 1.06 -7.82
CA LYS A 5 -3.21 0.53 -7.22
C LYS A 5 -2.39 1.70 -6.70
N LEU A 6 -2.07 1.66 -5.42
CA LEU A 6 -1.35 2.69 -4.71
C LEU A 6 0.00 2.13 -4.29
N ILE A 7 1.09 2.75 -4.75
CA ILE A 7 2.44 2.32 -4.43
C ILE A 7 3.00 3.29 -3.40
N VAL A 8 3.33 2.76 -2.23
CA VAL A 8 3.89 3.51 -1.12
C VAL A 8 5.35 3.08 -0.96
N SER A 9 6.26 3.93 -1.42
CA SER A 9 7.71 3.74 -1.25
C SER A 9 8.22 4.64 -0.13
N ASN A 10 9.42 4.36 0.38
CA ASN A 10 10.04 5.12 1.48
C ASN A 10 9.40 4.84 2.86
N LEU A 11 8.93 3.62 3.07
CA LEU A 11 8.43 3.20 4.37
C LEU A 11 9.55 2.61 5.23
N PRO A 12 9.54 2.88 6.55
CA PRO A 12 10.54 2.34 7.46
C PRO A 12 10.45 0.81 7.52
N LEU A 13 11.59 0.15 7.68
CA LEU A 13 11.69 -1.32 7.73
C LEU A 13 10.83 -1.96 8.85
N ASN A 14 10.51 -1.18 9.88
CA ASN A 14 9.72 -1.59 11.04
C ASN A 14 8.20 -1.43 10.84
N ILE A 15 7.74 -0.92 9.70
CA ILE A 15 6.30 -0.81 9.41
C ILE A 15 5.70 -2.21 9.23
N LYS A 16 4.53 -2.43 9.81
CA LYS A 16 3.77 -3.67 9.63
C LYS A 16 2.66 -3.49 8.60
N PHE A 17 2.21 -4.62 8.05
CA PHE A 17 1.03 -4.66 7.20
C PHE A 17 -0.20 -4.13 7.93
N GLU A 18 -0.36 -4.44 9.22
CA GLU A 18 -1.48 -3.98 10.04
C GLU A 18 -1.51 -2.44 10.17
N ASP A 19 -0.36 -1.80 10.40
CA ASP A 19 -0.27 -0.33 10.47
C ASP A 19 -0.63 0.31 9.13
N ILE A 20 -0.12 -0.26 8.03
CA ILE A 20 -0.42 0.17 6.66
C ILE A 20 -1.92 -0.01 6.40
N GLU A 21 -2.48 -1.19 6.65
CA GLU A 21 -3.91 -1.44 6.46
C GLU A 21 -4.77 -0.49 7.29
N LEU A 22 -4.41 -0.22 8.55
CA LEU A 22 -5.19 0.68 9.40
C LEU A 22 -5.13 2.14 8.92
N LEU A 23 -3.95 2.63 8.52
CA LEU A 23 -3.76 3.96 7.95
C LEU A 23 -4.54 4.15 6.65
N PHE A 24 -4.49 3.12 5.79
CA PHE A 24 -5.06 3.14 4.46
C PHE A 24 -6.53 2.71 4.42
N SER A 25 -7.01 2.01 5.44
CA SER A 25 -8.42 1.65 5.64
C SER A 25 -9.29 2.89 5.81
N ALA A 26 -8.73 4.00 6.29
CA ALA A 26 -9.42 5.29 6.34
C ALA A 26 -9.72 5.88 4.93
N TYR A 27 -8.96 5.49 3.92
CA TYR A 27 -9.11 5.96 2.53
C TYR A 27 -10.00 5.04 1.69
N GLY A 28 -10.25 3.80 2.13
CA GLY A 28 -11.11 2.86 1.44
C GLY A 28 -10.82 1.41 1.81
N GLN A 29 -11.59 0.49 1.22
CA GLN A 29 -11.39 -0.94 1.44
C GLN A 29 -10.19 -1.42 0.61
N ILE A 30 -9.16 -1.85 1.32
CA ILE A 30 -7.97 -2.47 0.74
C ILE A 30 -8.34 -3.90 0.36
N LEU A 31 -8.10 -4.28 -0.88
CA LEU A 31 -8.28 -5.64 -1.39
C LEU A 31 -7.03 -6.48 -1.25
N ASN A 32 -5.86 -5.87 -1.42
CA ASN A 32 -4.60 -6.58 -1.39
C ASN A 32 -3.47 -5.67 -0.95
N VAL A 33 -2.55 -6.19 -0.14
CA VAL A 33 -1.30 -5.50 0.24
C VAL A 33 -0.12 -6.40 -0.10
N GLU A 34 0.77 -5.92 -0.94
CA GLU A 34 1.98 -6.62 -1.35
C GLU A 34 3.20 -5.86 -0.88
N LYS A 35 4.07 -6.52 -0.12
CA LYS A 35 5.38 -5.96 0.22
C LYS A 35 6.37 -6.23 -0.90
N VAL A 36 6.89 -5.16 -1.46
CA VAL A 36 7.96 -5.18 -2.46
C VAL A 36 9.26 -4.78 -1.77
N THR A 37 10.09 -5.77 -1.50
CA THR A 37 11.49 -5.56 -1.13
C THR A 37 12.28 -5.30 -2.40
N SER A 38 12.80 -4.08 -2.56
CA SER A 38 13.70 -3.77 -3.65
C SER A 38 15.04 -4.49 -3.45
N ARG A 39 15.80 -4.68 -4.54
CA ARG A 39 17.09 -5.39 -4.51
C ARG A 39 18.12 -4.70 -3.60
N ASP A 40 17.97 -3.39 -3.43
CA ASP A 40 18.58 -2.62 -2.37
C ASP A 40 17.81 -2.83 -1.07
N ALA A 41 18.40 -3.59 -0.14
CA ALA A 41 17.83 -3.91 1.18
C ALA A 41 17.50 -2.67 2.05
N SER A 42 17.88 -1.48 1.59
CA SER A 42 17.72 -0.21 2.29
C SER A 42 16.30 0.37 2.23
N ASN A 43 15.42 -0.11 1.34
CA ASN A 43 14.07 0.46 1.21
C ASN A 43 12.99 -0.61 1.02
N HIS A 44 11.87 -0.41 1.71
CA HIS A 44 10.67 -1.23 1.56
C HIS A 44 9.58 -0.41 0.87
N SER A 45 8.98 -1.00 -0.15
CA SER A 45 7.81 -0.46 -0.82
C SER A 45 6.64 -1.39 -0.58
N PHE A 46 5.44 -0.84 -0.47
CA PHE A 46 4.20 -1.58 -0.38
C PHE A 46 3.29 -1.19 -1.52
N ILE A 47 2.64 -2.17 -2.12
CA ILE A 47 1.64 -1.97 -3.15
C ILE A 47 0.29 -2.34 -2.53
N LEU A 48 -0.60 -1.36 -2.46
CA LEU A 48 -1.97 -1.55 -2.03
C LEU A 48 -2.87 -1.56 -3.25
N SER A 49 -3.80 -2.51 -3.31
CA SER A 49 -4.87 -2.54 -4.30
C SER A 49 -6.18 -2.22 -3.59
N TYR A 50 -6.92 -1.24 -4.09
CA TYR A 50 -8.23 -0.85 -3.57
C TYR A 50 -9.35 -1.30 -4.50
N GLU A 51 -10.52 -1.56 -3.91
CA GLU A 51 -11.73 -1.87 -4.67
C GLU A 51 -12.26 -0.65 -5.43
N THR A 52 -12.09 0.53 -4.85
CA THR A 52 -12.67 1.78 -5.36
C THR A 52 -11.58 2.77 -5.75
N ALA A 53 -11.48 3.06 -7.05
CA ALA A 53 -10.59 4.07 -7.61
C ALA A 53 -11.13 5.51 -7.53
N ASP A 54 -12.34 5.70 -7.02
CA ASP A 54 -13.07 6.98 -7.09
C ASP A 54 -12.59 8.06 -6.10
N LEU A 55 -11.65 7.78 -5.18
CA LEU A 55 -11.20 8.75 -4.17
C LEU A 55 -9.85 9.44 -4.47
N ALA A 56 -9.27 9.24 -5.66
CA ALA A 56 -8.15 10.06 -6.12
C ALA A 56 -8.66 11.20 -7.02
N GLN A 57 -9.13 12.30 -6.41
CA GLN A 57 -9.50 13.53 -7.11
C GLN A 57 -8.47 14.65 -6.87
#